data_AF-A0A7V9E400-F1
#
_entry.id   AF-A0A7V9E400-F1
#
_cell.length_a   1.000
_cell.length_b   1.000
_cell.length_c   1.000
_cell.angle_alpha   90.00
_cell.angle_beta   90.00
_cell.angle_gamma   90.00
#
_symmetry.space_group_name_H-M   'P 1'
#
loop_
_entity.id
_entity.type
_entity.pdbx_description
1 polymer ?
#
loop_
_entity_poly.entity_id
_entity_poly.type
_entity_poly.pdbx_seq_one_letter_code
_entity_poly.pdbx_strand_id
1 'polypeptide(L)'
;LIRSQALSLLLEGVRHGDLTEDLALQHHERLTELKMRLLGDRVSRRTAWKIAREHGWETTYDAEYLAVTKLQADALVTVDPALASKAKDVVPVAPLETLTADED
;
A
#
# COMPACT_ATOMS: atom_id res chain seq x y z
N LEU A 1 -0.71 -4.01 8.21
CA LEU A 1 0.11 -2.93 7.66
C LEU A 1 -0.74 -1.71 7.26
N ILE A 2 -1.54 -1.80 6.18
CA ILE A 2 -2.26 -0.65 5.59
C ILE A 2 -3.08 0.21 6.56
N ARG A 3 -3.88 -0.39 7.46
CA ARG A 3 -4.73 0.37 8.40
C ARG A 3 -3.90 1.23 9.37
N SER A 4 -2.82 0.67 9.90
CA SER A 4 -1.92 1.40 10.81
C SER A 4 -1.14 2.48 10.06
N GLN A 5 -0.67 2.20 8.83
CA GLN A 5 0.01 3.21 8.01
C GLN A 5 -0.92 4.37 7.65
N ALA A 6 -2.17 4.11 7.29
CA ALA A 6 -3.15 5.15 7.03
C ALA A 6 -3.43 6.03 8.26
N LEU A 7 -3.56 5.42 9.44
CA LEU A 7 -3.72 6.18 10.69
C LEU A 7 -2.46 7.02 11.01
N SER A 8 -1.26 6.51 10.75
CA SER A 8 -0.02 7.28 10.90
C SER A 8 0.05 8.47 9.95
N LEU A 9 -0.38 8.32 8.69
CA LEU A 9 -0.44 9.43 7.73
C LEU A 9 -1.42 10.52 8.18
N LEU A 10 -2.58 10.13 8.72
CA LEU A 10 -3.56 11.08 9.26
C LEU A 10 -3.01 11.83 10.47
N LEU A 11 -2.34 11.12 11.39
CA LEU A 11 -1.67 11.75 12.54
C LEU A 11 -0.55 12.71 12.10
N GLU A 12 0.23 12.35 11.09
CA GLU A 12 1.26 13.22 10.52
C GLU A 12 0.66 14.51 9.93
N GLY A 13 -0.44 14.40 9.17
CA GLY A 13 -1.15 15.57 8.66
C GLY A 13 -1.66 16.50 9.76
N VAL A 14 -2.14 15.95 10.89
CA VAL A 14 -2.51 16.75 12.07
C VAL A 14 -1.30 17.44 12.68
N ARG A 15 -0.17 16.73 12.82
CA ARG A 15 1.06 17.30 13.38
C ARG A 15 1.65 18.42 12.52
N HIS A 16 1.49 18.34 11.20
CA HIS A 16 1.93 19.38 10.27
C HIS A 16 0.92 20.55 10.13
N GLY A 17 -0.29 20.40 10.67
CA GLY A 17 -1.35 21.40 10.58
C GLY A 17 -2.12 21.37 9.25
N ASP A 18 -1.88 20.35 8.41
CA ASP A 18 -2.60 20.15 7.14
C ASP A 18 -4.04 19.66 7.37
N LEU A 19 -4.29 19.01 8.51
CA LEU A 19 -5.59 18.50 8.94
C LEU A 19 -5.88 18.94 10.37
N THR A 20 -7.16 19.16 10.68
CA THR A 20 -7.63 19.17 12.06
C THR A 20 -7.74 17.74 12.58
N GLU A 21 -7.63 17.53 13.89
CA GLU A 21 -7.83 16.22 14.51
C GLU A 21 -9.21 15.65 14.19
N ASP A 22 -10.26 16.46 14.29
CA ASP A 22 -11.63 16.06 13.96
C ASP A 22 -11.76 15.55 12.51
N LEU A 23 -11.16 16.27 11.55
CA LEU A 23 -11.21 15.87 10.14
C LEU A 23 -10.41 14.58 9.90
N ALA A 24 -9.25 14.44 10.55
CA ALA A 24 -8.43 13.24 10.47
C ALA A 24 -9.18 12.00 11.00
N LEU A 25 -9.89 12.13 12.13
CA LEU A 25 -10.69 11.04 12.70
C LEU A 25 -11.91 10.70 11.84
N GLN A 26 -12.56 11.69 11.22
CA GLN A 26 -13.62 11.43 10.22
C GLN A 26 -13.09 10.68 8.99
N HIS A 27 -11.90 11.04 8.50
CA HIS A 27 -11.26 10.29 7.41
C HIS A 27 -10.92 8.85 7.82
N HIS A 28 -10.46 8.66 9.07
CA HIS A 28 -10.21 7.33 9.61
C HIS A 28 -11.50 6.49 9.63
N GLU A 29 -12.62 7.05 10.11
CA GLU A 29 -13.92 6.37 10.13
C GLU A 29 -14.32 5.91 8.73
N ARG A 30 -14.29 6.81 7.72
CA ARG A 30 -14.58 6.44 6.32
C ARG A 30 -13.68 5.33 5.79
N LEU A 31 -12.39 5.35 6.14
CA LEU A 31 -11.46 4.27 5.76
C LEU A 31 -11.88 2.93 6.37
N THR A 32 -12.42 2.92 7.59
CA THR A 32 -12.86 1.69 8.25
C THR A 32 -14.07 1.05 7.58
N GLU A 33 -14.91 1.84 6.94
CA GLU A 33 -16.12 1.42 6.21
C GLU A 33 -15.80 0.78 4.85
N LEU A 34 -14.59 1.00 4.31
CA LEU A 34 -14.17 0.43 3.03
C LEU A 34 -14.09 -1.09 3.09
N LYS A 35 -14.73 -1.74 2.11
CA LYS A 35 -14.66 -3.19 1.91
C LYS A 35 -13.31 -3.57 1.31
N MET A 36 -12.32 -3.79 2.17
CA MET A 36 -10.98 -4.23 1.79
C MET A 36 -10.77 -5.72 2.07
N ARG A 37 -10.37 -6.49 1.06
CA ARG A 37 -9.86 -7.85 1.26
C ARG A 37 -8.40 -7.79 1.69
N LEU A 38 -8.14 -8.04 2.97
CA LEU A 38 -6.78 -8.02 3.51
C LEU A 38 -6.10 -9.38 3.31
N LEU A 39 -5.15 -9.43 2.37
CA LEU A 39 -4.37 -10.62 2.07
C LEU A 39 -3.03 -10.56 2.80
N GLY A 40 -2.92 -11.30 3.89
CA GLY A 40 -1.80 -11.24 4.82
C GLY A 40 -1.54 -12.58 5.48
N ASP A 41 -1.61 -13.68 4.71
CA ASP A 41 -1.38 -15.01 5.24
C ASP A 41 0.13 -15.37 5.36
N ARG A 42 0.43 -16.61 5.75
CA ARG A 42 1.81 -17.08 5.93
C ARG A 42 2.61 -17.10 4.62
N VAL A 43 1.95 -17.38 3.49
CA VAL A 43 2.56 -17.40 2.16
C VAL A 43 2.91 -15.97 1.74
N SER A 44 1.98 -15.02 1.87
CA SER A 44 2.28 -13.62 1.51
C SER A 44 3.43 -13.03 2.33
N ARG A 45 3.48 -13.28 3.65
CA ARG A 45 4.62 -12.87 4.49
C ARG A 45 5.94 -13.51 4.07
N ARG A 46 5.94 -14.79 3.71
CA ARG A 46 7.15 -15.48 3.23
C ARG A 46 7.62 -14.89 1.89
N THR A 47 6.70 -14.58 0.99
CA THR A 47 7.00 -13.94 -0.29
C THR A 47 7.57 -12.55 -0.07
N ALA A 48 7.00 -11.74 0.83
CA ALA A 48 7.50 -10.43 1.18
C ALA A 48 8.93 -10.49 1.73
N TRP A 49 9.20 -11.43 2.65
CA TRP A 49 10.55 -11.67 3.17
C TRP A 49 11.55 -11.99 2.05
N LYS A 50 11.16 -12.87 1.12
CA LYS A 50 12.02 -13.24 -0.02
C LYS A 50 12.34 -12.03 -0.89
N ILE A 51 11.32 -11.24 -1.26
CA ILE A 51 11.48 -10.02 -2.06
C ILE A 51 12.44 -9.05 -1.37
N ALA A 52 12.20 -8.73 -0.09
CA ALA A 52 13.04 -7.78 0.66
C ALA A 52 14.49 -8.27 0.75
N ARG A 53 14.71 -9.56 1.04
CA ARG A 53 16.05 -10.14 1.11
C ARG A 53 16.78 -10.09 -0.23
N GLU A 54 16.11 -10.45 -1.33
CA GLU A 54 16.71 -10.49 -2.67
C GLU A 54 17.13 -9.09 -3.16
N HIS A 55 16.42 -8.04 -2.73
CA HIS A 55 16.73 -6.66 -3.09
C HIS A 55 17.53 -5.90 -2.01
N GLY A 56 17.92 -6.56 -0.92
CA GLY A 56 18.68 -5.95 0.17
C GLY A 56 17.93 -4.85 0.93
N TRP A 57 16.60 -4.92 1.01
CA TRP A 57 15.80 -3.91 1.71
C TRP A 57 15.83 -4.10 3.23
N GLU A 58 15.82 -2.97 3.96
CA GLU A 58 15.89 -2.96 5.43
C GLU A 58 14.62 -3.47 6.12
N THR A 59 13.46 -3.31 5.47
CA THR A 59 12.16 -3.72 6.02
C THR A 59 11.33 -4.48 4.99
N THR A 60 10.33 -5.21 5.47
CA THR A 60 9.37 -5.92 4.60
C THR A 60 8.18 -5.07 4.20
N TYR A 61 8.05 -3.82 4.67
CA TYR A 61 6.81 -3.06 4.52
C TYR A 61 6.41 -2.84 3.06
N ASP A 62 7.34 -2.38 2.22
CA ASP A 62 7.08 -2.25 0.77
C ASP A 62 6.89 -3.62 0.13
N ALA A 63 7.70 -4.60 0.54
CA ALA A 63 7.64 -5.96 0.01
C ALA A 63 6.32 -6.68 0.31
N GLU A 64 5.59 -6.31 1.37
CA GLU A 64 4.27 -6.85 1.67
C GLU A 64 3.24 -6.50 0.60
N TYR A 65 3.26 -5.26 0.10
CA TYR A 65 2.39 -4.85 -1.02
C TYR A 65 2.77 -5.62 -2.29
N LEU A 66 4.06 -5.68 -2.62
CA LEU A 66 4.53 -6.39 -3.83
C LEU A 66 4.24 -7.89 -3.77
N ALA A 67 4.32 -8.50 -2.58
CA ALA A 67 4.01 -9.91 -2.38
C ALA A 67 2.54 -10.20 -2.66
N VAL A 68 1.63 -9.34 -2.18
CA VAL A 68 0.19 -9.48 -2.48
C VAL A 68 -0.06 -9.33 -3.97
N THR A 69 0.45 -8.26 -4.60
CA THR A 69 0.32 -8.03 -6.04
C THR A 69 0.83 -9.23 -6.85
N LYS A 70 2.01 -9.75 -6.52
CA LYS A 70 2.61 -10.91 -7.20
C LYS A 70 1.77 -12.18 -7.05
N LEU A 71 1.23 -12.43 -5.85
CA LEU A 71 0.41 -13.62 -5.58
C LEU A 71 -0.99 -13.53 -6.19
N GLN A 72 -1.50 -12.33 -6.44
CA GLN A 72 -2.75 -12.13 -7.18
C GLN A 72 -2.54 -12.10 -8.70
N ALA A 73 -1.29 -12.09 -9.17
CA ALA A 73 -0.93 -11.96 -10.59
C ALA A 73 -1.52 -10.69 -11.24
N ASP A 74 -1.41 -9.57 -10.52
CA ASP A 74 -2.00 -8.28 -10.90
C ASP A 74 -0.93 -7.16 -10.96
N ALA A 75 -1.35 -5.91 -11.17
CA ALA A 75 -0.52 -4.72 -11.15
C ALA A 75 -0.57 -3.99 -9.80
N LEU A 76 0.54 -3.34 -9.44
CA LEU A 76 0.60 -2.39 -8.33
C LEU A 76 0.20 -1.00 -8.83
N VAL A 77 -0.79 -0.40 -8.17
CA VAL A 77 -1.09 1.03 -8.29
C VAL A 77 -0.56 1.73 -7.04
N THR A 78 0.26 2.77 -7.22
CA THR A 78 0.77 3.59 -6.13
C THR A 78 1.05 5.02 -6.59
N VAL A 79 0.78 5.99 -5.70
CA VAL A 79 1.15 7.40 -5.88
C VAL A 79 2.53 7.72 -5.30
N ASP A 80 3.15 6.78 -4.58
CA ASP A 80 4.50 6.92 -4.04
C ASP A 80 5.55 6.56 -5.12
N PRO A 81 6.34 7.52 -5.61
CA PRO A 81 7.35 7.28 -6.65
C PRO A 81 8.48 6.35 -6.19
N ALA A 82 8.80 6.33 -4.88
CA ALA A 82 9.83 5.45 -4.35
C ALA A 82 9.37 3.99 -4.35
N LEU A 83 8.12 3.73 -3.93
CA LEU A 83 7.51 2.40 -4.04
C LEU A 83 7.35 1.98 -5.50
N ALA A 84 6.91 2.87 -6.39
CA ALA A 84 6.81 2.59 -7.81
C ALA A 84 8.16 2.17 -8.40
N SER A 85 9.24 2.88 -8.04
CA SER A 85 10.60 2.52 -8.49
C SER A 85 11.05 1.16 -8.00
N LYS A 86 10.76 0.80 -6.73
CA LYS A 86 11.07 -0.53 -6.17
C LYS A 86 10.26 -1.64 -6.83
N ALA A 87 9.02 -1.34 -7.24
CA ALA A 87 8.08 -2.32 -7.77
C ALA A 87 8.36 -2.73 -9.22
N LYS A 88 8.92 -1.85 -10.05
CA LYS A 88 9.12 -2.05 -11.50
C LYS A 88 9.81 -3.35 -11.87
N ASP A 89 10.76 -3.80 -11.05
CA ASP A 89 11.52 -5.03 -11.30
C ASP A 89 10.89 -6.29 -10.65
N VAL A 90 9.76 -6.13 -9.96
CA VAL A 90 9.12 -7.19 -9.14
C VAL A 90 7.71 -7.56 -9.64
N VAL A 91 6.91 -6.55 -10.00
CA VAL A 91 5.50 -6.68 -10.45
C VAL A 91 5.18 -5.59 -11.48
N PRO A 92 4.15 -5.78 -12.33
CA PRO A 92 3.63 -4.70 -13.16
C PRO A 92 3.23 -3.49 -12.31
N VAL A 93 3.50 -2.28 -12.79
CA VAL A 93 3.08 -1.03 -12.14
C VAL A 93 2.12 -0.32 -13.09
N ALA A 94 0.94 0.03 -12.58
CA ALA A 94 -0.09 0.74 -13.33
C ALA A 94 -0.32 2.14 -12.71
N PRO A 95 -0.72 3.12 -13.54
CA PRO A 95 -1.03 4.45 -13.06
C PRO A 95 -2.42 4.47 -12.37
N LEU A 96 -2.70 5.51 -11.59
CA LEU A 96 -3.92 5.59 -10.77
C LEU A 96 -5.19 5.56 -11.64
N GLU A 97 -5.10 6.16 -12.83
CA GLU A 97 -6.18 6.31 -13.79
C GLU A 97 -6.71 4.95 -14.27
N THR A 98 -5.90 3.89 -14.21
CA THR A 98 -6.32 2.53 -14.55
C THR A 98 -7.40 1.99 -13.61
N LEU A 99 -7.53 2.52 -12.38
CA LEU A 99 -8.59 2.11 -11.45
C LEU A 99 -9.97 2.63 -11.83
N THR A 100 -10.05 3.64 -12.70
CA THR A 100 -11.29 4.32 -13.08
C THR A 100 -11.52 4.32 -14.59
N ALA A 101 -10.59 3.79 -15.37
CA ALA A 101 -10.80 3.58 -16.79
C ALA A 101 -11.86 2.48 -16.96
N ASP A 102 -12.95 2.80 -17.66
CA ASP A 102 -13.92 1.79 -18.05
C ASP A 102 -13.19 0.75 -18.93
N GLU A 103 -13.44 -0.54 -18.67
CA GLU A 103 -13.01 -1.60 -19.58
C GLU A 103 -13.83 -1.46 -20.88
N ASP A 104 -13.18 -1.00 -21.97
CA ASP A 104 -13.73 -1.07 -23.33
C ASP A 104 -13.97 -2.53 -23.77
#